data_AF-A0A364K4H4-F1
#
_entry.id   AF-A0A364K4H4-F1
#
_cell.length_a   1.000
_cell.length_b   1.000
_cell.length_c   1.000
_cell.angle_alpha   90.00
_cell.angle_beta   90.00
_cell.angle_gamma   90.00
#
_symmetry.space_group_name_H-M   'P 1'
#
loop_
_entity.id
_entity.type
_entity.pdbx_description
1 polymer ?
#
loop_
_entity_poly.entity_id
_entity_poly.type
_entity_poly.pdbx_seq_one_letter_code
_entity_poly.pdbx_strand_id
1 'polypeptide(L)'
;MMNIYQNIKLLGSEDLEQSNQQVPTWVQIAYRQYRERLLGDGGRHYPCTFGVEGEVKGNNRYYYLKWAKVTEELPCLGEAIRRFLREVKEQTHHRMSLIVFIGPSEEGLSLDEYRDRFWDILRRLHQIDQKPWPEHVPINTEHPKWEFCYHGEPLFVFAGCPAYHARRSRNLGDCMVMILQSKNVFQGIGGDTEVGQSAKTLIRARLKAYDTVGVHESLGLAQQSSIYKWKQYFLPDDQSEVLGSCPFSHQ
;
A
#
# COMPACT_ATOMS: atom_id res chain seq x y z
N MET A 1 -31.54 9.20 7.93
CA MET A 1 -30.07 9.37 7.86
C MET A 1 -29.66 9.18 6.41
N MET A 2 -29.24 10.25 5.71
CA MET A 2 -28.64 10.13 4.38
C MET A 2 -27.46 9.16 4.48
N ASN A 3 -27.42 8.18 3.59
CA ASN A 3 -26.40 7.15 3.56
C ASN A 3 -25.07 7.80 3.16
N ILE A 4 -24.26 8.19 4.13
CA ILE A 4 -22.95 8.87 3.95
C ILE A 4 -21.99 8.08 3.02
N TYR A 5 -22.28 6.81 2.75
CA TYR A 5 -21.51 5.94 1.86
C TYR A 5 -21.81 6.13 0.36
N GLN A 6 -22.92 6.80 -0.02
CA GLN A 6 -23.30 6.89 -1.43
C GLN A 6 -22.42 7.84 -2.26
N ASN A 7 -21.73 8.79 -1.63
CA ASN A 7 -20.94 9.83 -2.31
C ASN A 7 -19.42 9.71 -2.12
N ILE A 8 -18.90 8.55 -1.69
CA ILE A 8 -17.45 8.34 -1.62
C ILE A 8 -16.87 8.31 -3.05
N LYS A 9 -16.08 9.34 -3.38
CA LYS A 9 -15.35 9.46 -4.65
C LYS A 9 -13.90 9.03 -4.45
N LEU A 10 -13.42 8.13 -5.31
CA LEU A 10 -11.99 7.88 -5.48
C LEU A 10 -11.40 9.02 -6.32
N LEU A 11 -10.27 9.54 -5.86
CA LEU A 11 -9.61 10.66 -6.52
C LEU A 11 -8.68 10.15 -7.62
N GLY A 12 -8.64 10.87 -8.75
CA GLY A 12 -7.60 10.79 -9.77
C GLY A 12 -6.39 11.68 -9.44
N SER A 13 -5.34 11.59 -10.25
CA SER A 13 -4.18 12.48 -10.10
C SER A 13 -4.54 13.95 -10.33
N GLU A 14 -5.47 14.21 -11.25
CA GLU A 14 -6.03 15.53 -11.58
C GLU A 14 -6.85 16.13 -10.44
N ASP A 15 -7.52 15.30 -9.63
CA ASP A 15 -8.28 15.78 -8.46
C ASP A 15 -7.34 16.34 -7.38
N LEU A 16 -6.08 15.90 -7.34
CA LEU A 16 -5.09 16.24 -6.31
C LEU A 16 -4.21 17.44 -6.68
N GLU A 17 -4.45 18.06 -7.83
CA GLU A 17 -3.77 19.29 -8.21
C GLU A 17 -4.13 20.46 -7.29
N GLN A 18 -3.19 21.39 -7.10
CA GLN A 18 -3.31 22.50 -6.13
C GLN A 18 -4.51 23.42 -6.36
N SER A 19 -5.03 23.46 -7.59
CA SER A 19 -6.19 24.27 -7.97
C SER A 19 -7.51 23.75 -7.41
N ASN A 20 -7.57 22.49 -6.95
CA ASN A 20 -8.81 21.89 -6.46
C ASN A 20 -9.09 22.25 -4.99
N GLN A 21 -9.98 23.22 -4.76
CA GLN A 21 -10.37 23.66 -3.41
C GLN A 21 -11.18 22.62 -2.61
N GLN A 22 -11.64 21.52 -3.23
CA GLN A 22 -12.38 20.46 -2.54
C GLN A 22 -11.47 19.46 -1.81
N VAL A 23 -10.17 19.45 -2.13
CA VAL A 23 -9.19 18.58 -1.49
C VAL A 23 -8.41 19.38 -0.43
N PRO A 24 -8.29 18.88 0.82
CA PRO A 24 -7.53 19.58 1.84
C PRO A 24 -6.07 19.82 1.43
N THR A 25 -5.54 21.01 1.74
CA THR A 25 -4.17 21.40 1.37
C THR A 25 -3.10 20.41 1.81
N TRP A 26 -3.24 19.78 2.98
CA TRP A 26 -2.28 18.79 3.45
C TRP A 26 -2.25 17.53 2.56
N VAL A 27 -3.38 17.15 1.95
CA VAL A 27 -3.45 16.00 1.02
C VAL A 27 -2.76 16.34 -0.29
N GLN A 28 -2.94 17.57 -0.79
CA GLN A 28 -2.23 18.05 -1.98
C GLN A 28 -0.71 18.09 -1.76
N ILE A 29 -0.27 18.49 -0.56
CA ILE A 29 1.14 18.46 -0.16
C ILE A 29 1.64 17.01 -0.10
N ALA A 30 0.91 16.11 0.57
CA ALA A 30 1.26 14.69 0.66
C ALA A 30 1.36 14.02 -0.72
N TYR A 31 0.42 14.32 -1.61
CA TYR A 31 0.46 13.85 -3.00
C TYR A 31 1.68 14.36 -3.76
N ARG A 32 2.01 15.66 -3.63
CA ARG A 32 3.20 16.22 -4.27
C ARG A 32 4.46 15.52 -3.82
N GLN A 33 4.64 15.37 -2.50
CA GLN A 33 5.78 14.66 -1.92
C GLN A 33 5.84 13.21 -2.42
N TYR A 34 4.72 12.48 -2.37
CA TYR A 34 4.63 11.12 -2.90
C TYR A 34 5.07 11.05 -4.38
N ARG A 35 4.54 11.94 -5.22
CA ARG A 35 4.84 11.98 -6.64
C ARG A 35 6.30 12.36 -6.91
N GLU A 36 6.87 13.30 -6.16
CA GLU A 36 8.30 13.65 -6.22
C GLU A 36 9.18 12.45 -5.84
N ARG A 37 8.81 11.67 -4.82
CA ARG A 37 9.55 10.44 -4.43
C ARG A 37 9.51 9.37 -5.51
N LEU A 38 8.38 9.21 -6.19
CA LEU A 38 8.20 8.21 -7.25
C LEU A 38 8.90 8.60 -8.55
N LEU A 39 8.66 9.82 -9.03
CA LEU A 39 9.17 10.28 -10.33
C LEU A 39 10.64 10.68 -10.26
N GLY A 40 11.13 10.95 -9.04
CA GLY A 40 12.51 11.28 -8.77
C GLY A 40 12.79 12.75 -9.03
N ASP A 41 13.34 13.42 -8.02
CA ASP A 41 14.08 14.66 -8.21
C ASP A 41 15.59 14.36 -8.03
N GLY A 42 16.44 14.94 -8.89
CA GLY A 42 17.90 14.79 -8.80
C GLY A 42 18.48 13.40 -9.15
N GLY A 43 17.89 12.66 -10.10
CA GLY A 43 18.51 11.48 -10.72
C GLY A 43 18.40 10.15 -9.94
N ARG A 44 17.66 10.11 -8.83
CA ARG A 44 17.36 8.87 -8.09
C ARG A 44 15.97 8.35 -8.48
N HIS A 45 15.94 7.27 -9.25
CA HIS A 45 14.69 6.64 -9.68
C HIS A 45 14.11 5.74 -8.58
N TYR A 46 12.81 5.85 -8.33
CA TYR A 46 12.13 4.97 -7.40
C TYR A 46 12.29 3.49 -7.81
N PRO A 47 12.50 2.56 -6.85
CA PRO A 47 12.88 1.19 -7.19
C PRO A 47 11.84 0.39 -7.96
N CYS A 48 10.55 0.62 -7.68
CA CYS A 48 9.46 -0.11 -8.32
C CYS A 48 9.07 0.56 -9.65
N THR A 49 9.54 -0.01 -10.77
CA THR A 49 9.18 0.47 -12.13
C THR A 49 7.68 0.48 -12.36
N PHE A 50 6.95 -0.52 -11.85
CA PHE A 50 5.49 -0.61 -12.00
C PHE A 50 4.75 0.49 -11.23
N GLY A 51 5.26 0.86 -10.05
CA GLY A 51 4.70 1.97 -9.27
C GLY A 51 4.86 3.30 -10.01
N VAL A 52 6.05 3.55 -10.56
CA VAL A 52 6.33 4.74 -11.39
C VAL A 52 5.45 4.76 -12.64
N GLU A 53 5.34 3.64 -13.34
CA GLU A 53 4.52 3.55 -14.55
C GLU A 53 3.03 3.80 -14.25
N GLY A 54 2.50 3.21 -13.17
CA GLY A 54 1.11 3.44 -12.74
C GLY A 54 0.83 4.91 -12.43
N GLU A 55 1.79 5.59 -11.81
CA GLU A 55 1.72 7.02 -11.48
C GLU A 55 1.78 7.93 -12.70
N VAL A 56 2.68 7.63 -13.65
CA VAL A 56 2.82 8.39 -14.90
C VAL A 56 1.59 8.23 -15.78
N LYS A 57 1.00 7.03 -15.81
CA LYS A 57 -0.18 6.74 -16.64
C LYS A 57 -1.51 7.18 -16.02
N GLY A 58 -1.52 7.66 -14.78
CA GLY A 58 -2.76 8.03 -14.07
C GLY A 58 -3.66 6.83 -13.75
N ASN A 59 -3.08 5.62 -13.64
CA ASN A 59 -3.84 4.40 -13.34
C ASN A 59 -4.22 4.30 -11.86
N ASN A 60 -3.51 5.03 -10.98
CA ASN A 60 -3.73 4.98 -9.55
C ASN A 60 -5.03 5.69 -9.16
N ARG A 61 -5.58 5.27 -8.02
CA ARG A 61 -6.65 5.98 -7.32
C ARG A 61 -6.16 6.40 -5.96
N TYR A 62 -6.69 7.52 -5.48
CA TYR A 62 -6.29 8.07 -4.19
C TYR A 62 -7.47 8.21 -3.26
N TYR A 63 -7.16 8.08 -1.98
CA TYR A 63 -8.05 8.39 -0.89
C TYR A 63 -7.24 8.99 0.26
N TYR A 64 -7.91 9.58 1.23
CA TYR A 64 -7.23 10.12 2.41
C TYR A 64 -8.07 9.96 3.67
N LEU A 65 -7.40 9.83 4.80
CA LEU A 65 -7.99 9.79 6.14
C LEU A 65 -7.23 10.71 7.06
N LYS A 66 -7.94 11.36 7.99
CA LYS A 66 -7.28 12.06 9.09
C LYS A 66 -6.99 11.10 10.25
N TRP A 67 -5.82 11.16 10.87
CA TRP A 67 -5.49 10.35 12.05
C TRP A 67 -6.56 10.43 13.14
N ALA A 68 -6.95 11.65 13.50
CA ALA A 68 -8.00 11.93 14.47
C ALA A 68 -9.40 11.39 14.07
N LYS A 69 -9.59 10.96 12.82
CA LYS A 69 -10.86 10.50 12.26
C LYS A 69 -10.81 9.07 11.73
N VAL A 70 -9.69 8.37 11.82
CA VAL A 70 -9.56 6.97 11.34
C VAL A 70 -10.69 6.10 11.87
N THR A 71 -11.06 6.25 13.15
CA THR A 71 -12.16 5.46 13.74
C THR A 71 -13.53 5.75 13.13
N GLU A 72 -13.85 7.02 12.93
CA GLU A 72 -15.15 7.47 12.45
C GLU A 72 -15.30 7.23 10.93
N GLU A 73 -14.21 7.42 10.18
CA GLU A 73 -14.18 7.37 8.72
C GLU A 73 -13.75 5.99 8.17
N LEU A 74 -13.45 5.01 9.03
CA LEU A 74 -13.07 3.67 8.59
C LEU A 74 -14.10 3.01 7.64
N PRO A 75 -15.42 3.12 7.89
CA PRO A 75 -16.41 2.60 6.96
C PRO A 75 -16.38 3.29 5.59
N CYS A 76 -15.98 4.57 5.54
CA CYS A 76 -15.79 5.30 4.28
C CYS A 76 -14.56 4.79 3.51
N LEU A 77 -13.46 4.47 4.20
CA LEU A 77 -12.32 3.79 3.59
C LEU A 77 -12.72 2.41 3.07
N GLY A 78 -13.50 1.65 3.84
CA GLY A 78 -14.04 0.37 3.39
C GLY A 78 -14.83 0.47 2.08
N GLU A 79 -15.70 1.49 1.97
CA GLU A 79 -16.42 1.80 0.74
C GLU A 79 -15.49 2.23 -0.41
N ALA A 80 -14.43 3.00 -0.13
CA ALA A 80 -13.41 3.39 -1.11
C ALA A 80 -12.67 2.16 -1.68
N ILE A 81 -12.26 1.22 -0.82
CA ILE A 81 -11.62 -0.05 -1.23
C ILE A 81 -12.59 -0.87 -2.10
N ARG A 82 -13.87 -0.94 -1.72
CA ARG A 82 -14.90 -1.64 -2.50
C ARG A 82 -15.05 -1.05 -3.91
N ARG A 83 -15.05 0.28 -4.03
CA ARG A 83 -15.10 0.97 -5.33
C ARG A 83 -13.85 0.73 -6.15
N PHE A 84 -12.67 0.76 -5.53
CA PHE A 84 -11.40 0.48 -6.19
C PHE A 84 -11.39 -0.94 -6.77
N LEU A 85 -11.82 -1.92 -5.99
CA LEU A 85 -11.94 -3.31 -6.44
C LEU A 85 -12.92 -3.48 -7.61
N ARG A 86 -13.98 -2.66 -7.68
CA ARG A 86 -14.88 -2.64 -8.84
C ARG A 86 -14.17 -2.08 -10.08
N GLU A 87 -13.51 -0.94 -9.97
CA GLU A 87 -12.77 -0.34 -11.11
C GLU A 87 -11.69 -1.28 -11.64
N VAL A 88 -10.98 -1.98 -10.75
CA VAL A 88 -10.00 -3.01 -11.11
C VAL A 88 -10.62 -4.12 -11.96
N LYS A 89 -11.84 -4.57 -11.63
CA LYS A 89 -12.56 -5.60 -12.39
C LYS A 89 -13.04 -5.09 -13.75
N GLU A 90 -13.35 -3.81 -13.87
CA GLU A 90 -13.78 -3.16 -15.11
C GLU A 90 -12.57 -2.83 -16.03
N GLN A 91 -11.39 -2.57 -15.44
CA GLN A 91 -10.17 -2.14 -16.13
C GLN A 91 -9.04 -3.16 -16.00
N THR A 92 -9.31 -4.42 -16.32
CA THR A 92 -8.38 -5.55 -16.10
C THR A 92 -7.02 -5.40 -16.79
N HIS A 93 -6.91 -4.57 -17.82
CA HIS A 93 -5.67 -4.31 -18.56
C HIS A 93 -4.74 -3.30 -17.87
N HIS A 94 -5.22 -2.58 -16.85
CA HIS A 94 -4.45 -1.58 -16.12
C HIS A 94 -3.96 -2.14 -14.78
N ARG A 95 -2.67 -1.97 -14.49
CA ARG A 95 -2.13 -2.16 -13.13
C ARG A 95 -2.51 -0.93 -12.32
N MET A 96 -3.49 -1.09 -11.43
CA MET A 96 -4.02 -0.02 -10.58
C MET A 96 -3.64 -0.26 -9.12
N SER A 97 -3.31 0.79 -8.40
CA SER A 97 -3.17 0.77 -6.94
C SER A 97 -4.10 1.80 -6.32
N LEU A 98 -4.60 1.51 -5.12
CA LEU A 98 -5.24 2.50 -4.26
C LEU A 98 -4.19 3.03 -3.28
N ILE A 99 -3.91 4.33 -3.36
CA ILE A 99 -2.97 5.04 -2.49
C ILE A 99 -3.77 5.82 -1.45
N VAL A 100 -3.61 5.48 -0.19
CA VAL A 100 -4.33 6.11 0.93
C VAL A 100 -3.36 6.93 1.76
N PHE A 101 -3.54 8.25 1.75
CA PHE A 101 -2.80 9.17 2.61
C PHE A 101 -3.46 9.24 3.99
N ILE A 102 -2.72 8.90 5.04
CA ILE A 102 -3.20 8.95 6.42
C ILE A 102 -2.37 10.00 7.16
N GLY A 103 -3.02 11.11 7.50
CA GLY A 103 -2.34 12.29 8.00
C GLY A 103 -3.27 13.28 8.72
N PRO A 104 -2.98 14.59 8.78
CA PRO A 104 -1.67 15.19 8.51
C PRO A 104 -0.54 14.50 9.30
N SER A 105 0.72 14.79 8.98
CA SER A 105 1.85 14.23 9.74
C SER A 105 1.71 14.52 11.23
N GLU A 106 1.99 13.51 12.06
CA GLU A 106 2.13 13.66 13.50
C GLU A 106 3.64 13.58 13.81
N GLU A 107 4.20 14.67 14.33
CA GLU A 107 5.61 14.70 14.69
C GLU A 107 5.92 13.68 15.79
N GLY A 108 7.07 13.01 15.68
CA GLY A 108 7.62 12.16 16.74
C GLY A 108 7.08 10.74 16.81
N LEU A 109 6.21 10.30 15.89
CA LEU A 109 5.81 8.89 15.83
C LEU A 109 6.99 8.01 15.43
N SER A 110 7.24 6.99 16.25
CA SER A 110 8.19 5.92 15.98
C SER A 110 7.68 4.99 14.87
N LEU A 111 8.61 4.21 14.31
CA LEU A 111 8.28 3.20 13.31
C LEU A 111 7.30 2.14 13.84
N ASP A 112 7.45 1.73 15.10
CA ASP A 112 6.56 0.76 15.76
C ASP A 112 5.15 1.34 15.95
N GLU A 113 5.00 2.62 16.29
CA GLU A 113 3.68 3.25 16.39
C GLU A 113 2.97 3.32 15.03
N TYR A 114 3.70 3.63 13.95
CA TYR A 114 3.12 3.53 12.60
C TYR A 114 2.73 2.10 12.24
N ARG A 115 3.57 1.12 12.59
CA ARG A 115 3.31 -0.31 12.36
C ARG A 115 2.03 -0.73 13.07
N ASP A 116 1.89 -0.40 14.35
CA ASP A 116 0.75 -0.82 15.18
C ASP A 116 -0.54 -0.17 14.67
N ARG A 117 -0.51 1.11 14.30
CA ARG A 117 -1.64 1.82 13.68
C ARG A 117 -2.02 1.21 12.32
N PHE A 118 -1.05 0.86 11.49
CA PHE A 118 -1.29 0.19 10.20
C PHE A 118 -2.03 -1.14 10.38
N TRP A 119 -1.56 -1.99 11.31
CA TRP A 119 -2.22 -3.27 11.58
C TRP A 119 -3.59 -3.10 12.23
N ASP A 120 -3.78 -2.09 13.10
CA ASP A 120 -5.08 -1.75 13.65
C ASP A 120 -6.11 -1.43 12.55
N ILE A 121 -5.71 -0.62 11.56
CA ILE A 121 -6.56 -0.30 10.40
C ILE A 121 -6.97 -1.58 9.66
N LEU A 122 -6.03 -2.49 9.38
CA LEU A 122 -6.36 -3.74 8.68
C LEU A 122 -7.31 -4.63 9.49
N ARG A 123 -7.07 -4.80 10.79
CA ARG A 123 -7.95 -5.59 11.67
C ARG A 123 -9.36 -5.01 11.69
N ARG A 124 -9.47 -3.70 11.85
CA ARG A 124 -10.78 -3.04 11.94
C ARG A 124 -11.51 -2.99 10.60
N LEU A 125 -10.78 -2.91 9.47
CA LEU A 125 -11.37 -3.10 8.15
C LEU A 125 -11.97 -4.50 8.03
N HIS A 126 -11.22 -5.54 8.42
CA HIS A 126 -11.74 -6.92 8.43
C HIS A 126 -13.01 -7.06 9.29
N GLN A 127 -13.04 -6.46 10.48
CA GLN A 127 -14.21 -6.50 11.38
C GLN A 127 -15.47 -5.85 10.81
N ILE A 128 -15.33 -4.86 9.92
CA ILE A 128 -16.47 -4.18 9.28
C ILE A 128 -16.78 -4.69 7.87
N ASP A 129 -15.99 -5.65 7.35
CA ASP A 129 -16.24 -6.20 6.03
C ASP A 129 -17.56 -6.98 6.02
N GLN A 130 -18.43 -6.63 5.06
CA GLN A 130 -19.73 -7.26 4.89
C GLN A 130 -19.65 -8.54 4.04
N LYS A 131 -18.50 -8.81 3.41
CA LYS A 131 -18.27 -10.03 2.65
C LYS A 131 -17.53 -11.06 3.51
N PRO A 132 -17.89 -12.36 3.36
CA PRO A 132 -17.13 -13.40 4.03
C PRO A 132 -15.71 -13.45 3.49
N TRP A 133 -14.78 -13.88 4.34
CA TRP A 133 -13.42 -14.21 3.92
C TRP A 133 -13.46 -15.26 2.79
N PRO A 134 -12.69 -15.12 1.70
CA PRO A 134 -12.75 -16.06 0.59
C PRO A 134 -12.30 -17.46 0.99
N GLU A 135 -13.09 -18.49 0.65
CA GLU A 135 -12.81 -19.89 1.01
C GLU A 135 -11.45 -20.40 0.50
N HIS A 136 -10.97 -19.85 -0.63
CA HIS A 136 -9.70 -20.24 -1.24
C HIS A 136 -8.47 -19.56 -0.61
N VAL A 137 -8.68 -18.60 0.31
CA VAL A 137 -7.60 -17.92 1.04
C VAL A 137 -7.60 -18.45 2.48
N PRO A 138 -6.47 -18.99 2.97
CA PRO A 138 -6.39 -19.52 4.33
C PRO A 138 -6.65 -18.42 5.37
N ILE A 139 -7.25 -18.79 6.50
CA ILE A 139 -7.41 -17.91 7.67
C ILE A 139 -6.09 -17.82 8.46
N ASN A 140 -5.35 -18.92 8.54
CA ASN A 140 -4.07 -18.98 9.23
C ASN A 140 -3.05 -18.06 8.54
N THR A 141 -2.60 -17.03 9.25
CA THR A 141 -1.62 -16.04 8.80
C THR A 141 -0.24 -16.62 8.53
N GLU A 142 0.07 -17.78 9.11
CA GLU A 142 1.30 -18.53 8.87
C GLU A 142 1.22 -19.43 7.62
N HIS A 143 0.08 -19.45 6.93
CA HIS A 143 -0.03 -20.18 5.67
C HIS A 143 0.57 -19.36 4.51
N PRO A 144 1.41 -19.92 3.61
CA PRO A 144 2.09 -19.14 2.57
C PRO A 144 1.19 -18.47 1.53
N LYS A 145 -0.05 -18.93 1.43
CA LYS A 145 -1.11 -18.36 0.58
C LYS A 145 -1.95 -17.29 1.29
N TRP A 146 -1.68 -17.01 2.56
CA TRP A 146 -2.41 -15.97 3.30
C TRP A 146 -2.11 -14.60 2.70
N GLU A 147 -3.17 -13.83 2.51
CA GLU A 147 -3.16 -12.42 2.14
C GLU A 147 -4.34 -11.75 2.85
N PHE A 148 -4.19 -10.47 3.20
CA PHE A 148 -5.32 -9.69 3.68
C PHE A 148 -6.44 -9.66 2.62
N CYS A 149 -7.67 -9.91 3.03
CA CYS A 149 -8.82 -9.85 2.13
C CYS A 149 -9.77 -8.74 2.55
N TYR A 150 -10.38 -8.08 1.56
CA TYR A 150 -11.47 -7.15 1.78
C TYR A 150 -12.46 -7.24 0.63
N HIS A 151 -13.76 -7.17 0.93
CA HIS A 151 -14.85 -7.35 -0.02
C HIS A 151 -14.77 -8.66 -0.82
N GLY A 152 -14.30 -9.73 -0.19
CA GLY A 152 -14.13 -11.04 -0.83
C GLY A 152 -12.95 -11.13 -1.82
N GLU A 153 -12.05 -10.14 -1.83
CA GLU A 153 -10.89 -10.11 -2.72
C GLU A 153 -9.59 -10.05 -1.91
N PRO A 154 -8.57 -10.88 -2.23
CA PRO A 154 -7.25 -10.77 -1.65
C PRO A 154 -6.51 -9.52 -2.17
N LEU A 155 -5.86 -8.81 -1.25
CA LEU A 155 -5.14 -7.58 -1.48
C LEU A 155 -3.72 -7.69 -0.91
N PHE A 156 -2.73 -7.35 -1.74
CA PHE A 156 -1.40 -7.02 -1.25
C PHE A 156 -1.45 -5.60 -0.72
N VAL A 157 -1.14 -5.43 0.57
CA VAL A 157 -1.18 -4.13 1.23
C VAL A 157 0.17 -3.85 1.85
N PHE A 158 0.70 -2.65 1.68
CA PHE A 158 1.90 -2.26 2.39
C PHE A 158 1.88 -0.77 2.73
N ALA A 159 2.65 -0.39 3.76
CA ALA A 159 2.77 0.99 4.15
C ALA A 159 4.18 1.54 3.94
N GLY A 160 4.22 2.86 3.73
CA GLY A 160 5.38 3.71 3.93
C GLY A 160 5.05 4.84 4.90
N CYS A 161 6.04 5.37 5.60
CA CYS A 161 5.88 6.44 6.58
C CYS A 161 7.19 7.24 6.75
N PRO A 162 7.14 8.47 7.30
CA PRO A 162 8.33 9.31 7.46
C PRO A 162 9.38 8.74 8.42
N ALA A 163 8.99 7.81 9.31
CA ALA A 163 9.91 7.15 10.25
C ALA A 163 10.90 6.16 9.59
N TYR A 164 10.76 5.86 8.29
CA TYR A 164 11.79 5.12 7.55
C TYR A 164 12.92 6.07 7.15
N HIS A 165 14.15 5.78 7.61
CA HIS A 165 15.33 6.56 7.30
C HIS A 165 16.29 5.78 6.39
N ALA A 166 16.51 4.50 6.71
CA ALA A 166 17.42 3.65 5.94
C ALA A 166 16.73 2.99 4.74
N ARG A 167 15.47 2.56 4.89
CA ARG A 167 14.60 2.11 3.80
C ARG A 167 13.86 3.28 3.18
N ARG A 168 14.61 4.15 2.52
CA ARG A 168 14.06 5.34 1.83
C ARG A 168 12.92 4.99 0.87
N SER A 169 12.92 3.80 0.28
CA SER A 169 11.86 3.29 -0.59
C SER A 169 10.49 3.17 0.11
N ARG A 170 10.48 3.13 1.45
CA ARG A 170 9.31 3.14 2.32
C ARG A 170 9.06 4.52 2.98
N ASN A 171 9.86 5.53 2.69
CA ASN A 171 9.57 6.92 3.06
C ASN A 171 8.98 7.66 1.85
N LEU A 172 7.66 7.75 1.82
CA LEU A 172 6.89 8.27 0.68
C LEU A 172 6.42 9.72 0.87
N GLY A 173 6.95 10.43 1.87
CA GLY A 173 6.52 11.77 2.27
C GLY A 173 6.23 11.84 3.76
N ASP A 174 5.63 12.96 4.18
CA ASP A 174 5.46 13.26 5.61
C ASP A 174 4.26 12.53 6.24
N CYS A 175 3.35 11.99 5.43
CA CYS A 175 2.21 11.20 5.90
C CYS A 175 2.52 9.69 5.86
N MET A 176 1.74 8.91 6.61
CA MET A 176 1.70 7.47 6.33
C MET A 176 0.96 7.26 5.01
N VAL A 177 1.53 6.43 4.14
CA VAL A 177 0.95 6.06 2.84
C VAL A 177 0.68 4.57 2.86
N MET A 178 -0.59 4.18 2.82
CA MET A 178 -1.00 2.79 2.67
C MET A 178 -1.33 2.52 1.21
N ILE A 179 -0.72 1.50 0.63
CA ILE A 179 -0.87 1.14 -0.79
C ILE A 179 -1.54 -0.23 -0.86
N LEU A 180 -2.72 -0.28 -1.49
CA LEU A 180 -3.48 -1.51 -1.70
C LEU A 180 -3.46 -1.90 -3.18
N GLN A 181 -3.14 -3.16 -3.44
CA GLN A 181 -2.98 -3.70 -4.79
C GLN A 181 -3.75 -5.01 -4.90
N SER A 182 -4.58 -5.12 -5.94
CA SER A 182 -5.22 -6.39 -6.28
C SER A 182 -4.24 -7.33 -6.98
N LYS A 183 -4.62 -8.60 -7.13
CA LYS A 183 -3.84 -9.60 -7.87
C LYS A 183 -3.52 -9.20 -9.31
N ASN A 184 -4.33 -8.34 -9.96
CA ASN A 184 -4.11 -7.92 -11.35
C ASN A 184 -2.76 -7.21 -11.56
N VAL A 185 -2.24 -6.51 -10.55
CA VAL A 185 -0.94 -5.83 -10.61
C VAL A 185 0.19 -6.84 -10.85
N PHE A 186 0.03 -8.07 -10.37
CA PHE A 186 1.03 -9.13 -10.44
C PHE A 186 0.90 -10.05 -11.65
N GLN A 187 -0.10 -9.84 -12.51
CA GLN A 187 -0.29 -10.68 -13.70
C GLN A 187 0.92 -10.60 -14.64
N GLY A 188 1.48 -11.76 -14.97
CA GLY A 188 2.66 -11.90 -15.83
C GLY A 188 4.01 -11.59 -15.17
N ILE A 189 4.04 -11.18 -13.90
CA ILE A 189 5.28 -10.79 -13.19
C ILE A 189 5.58 -11.67 -11.97
N GLY A 190 5.07 -12.90 -11.96
CA GLY A 190 5.35 -13.93 -10.94
C GLY A 190 6.83 -14.38 -10.93
N GLY A 191 7.30 -14.91 -9.80
CA GLY A 191 8.69 -15.41 -9.70
C GLY A 191 8.95 -16.68 -10.52
N ASP A 192 7.89 -17.30 -11.03
CA ASP A 192 7.85 -18.47 -11.88
C ASP A 192 7.97 -18.14 -13.37
N THR A 193 7.95 -16.86 -13.77
CA THR A 193 8.13 -16.43 -15.16
C THR A 193 9.47 -15.72 -15.35
N GLU A 194 10.11 -15.89 -16.51
CA GLU A 194 11.38 -15.19 -16.83
C GLU A 194 11.23 -13.66 -16.78
N VAL A 195 10.09 -13.16 -17.24
CA VAL A 195 9.74 -11.73 -17.20
C VAL A 195 9.64 -11.24 -15.75
N GLY A 196 8.96 -11.99 -14.89
CA GLY A 196 8.82 -11.63 -13.48
C GLY A 196 10.13 -11.76 -12.69
N GLN A 197 10.95 -12.77 -12.96
CA GLN A 197 12.29 -12.90 -12.39
C GLN A 197 13.20 -11.73 -12.78
N SER A 198 13.17 -11.34 -14.06
CA SER A 198 13.93 -10.19 -14.57
C SER A 198 13.46 -8.88 -13.92
N ALA A 199 12.15 -8.67 -13.84
CA ALA A 199 11.56 -7.50 -13.18
C ALA A 199 11.94 -7.43 -11.70
N LYS A 200 11.83 -8.55 -10.96
CA LYS A 200 12.23 -8.63 -9.55
C LYS A 200 13.73 -8.39 -9.38
N THR A 201 14.57 -8.93 -10.26
CA THR A 201 16.03 -8.71 -10.22
C THR A 201 16.36 -7.23 -10.39
N LEU A 202 15.72 -6.56 -11.34
CA LEU A 202 15.88 -5.12 -11.55
C LEU A 202 15.42 -4.31 -10.35
N ILE A 203 14.23 -4.60 -9.80
CA ILE A 203 13.69 -3.91 -8.62
C ILE A 203 14.64 -4.08 -7.42
N ARG A 204 15.18 -5.28 -7.20
CA ARG A 204 16.14 -5.55 -6.13
C ARG A 204 17.44 -4.77 -6.31
N ALA A 205 17.97 -4.69 -7.53
CA ALA A 205 19.15 -3.89 -7.82
C ALA A 205 18.90 -2.39 -7.55
N ARG A 206 17.72 -1.88 -7.92
CA ARG A 206 17.32 -0.50 -7.65
C ARG A 206 17.12 -0.24 -6.15
N LEU A 207 16.51 -1.17 -5.42
CA LEU A 207 16.38 -1.06 -3.95
C LEU A 207 17.74 -0.93 -3.29
N LYS A 208 18.72 -1.76 -3.68
CA LYS A 208 20.10 -1.69 -3.17
C LYS A 208 20.78 -0.34 -3.45
N ALA A 209 20.42 0.34 -4.55
CA ALA A 209 20.95 1.65 -4.90
C ALA A 209 20.19 2.82 -4.24
N TYR A 210 18.90 2.63 -3.93
CA TYR A 210 18.01 3.67 -3.41
C TYR A 210 18.02 3.74 -1.88
N ASP A 211 17.97 2.58 -1.23
CA ASP A 211 18.00 2.44 0.22
C ASP A 211 19.45 2.49 0.74
N THR A 212 19.65 2.93 1.98
CA THR A 212 20.97 2.86 2.64
C THR A 212 21.18 1.56 3.40
N VAL A 213 20.20 0.65 3.31
CA VAL A 213 20.21 -0.69 3.87
C VAL A 213 19.93 -1.70 2.74
N GLY A 214 20.44 -2.92 2.88
CA GLY A 214 20.20 -3.97 1.89
C GLY A 214 18.71 -4.33 1.70
N VAL A 215 18.43 -5.08 0.63
CA VAL A 215 17.09 -5.64 0.39
C VAL A 215 16.72 -6.59 1.53
N HIS A 216 15.59 -6.37 2.20
CA HIS A 216 15.13 -7.20 3.30
C HIS A 216 14.79 -8.63 2.84
N GLU A 217 15.09 -9.62 3.66
CA GLU A 217 14.81 -11.03 3.36
C GLU A 217 13.32 -11.34 3.21
N SER A 218 12.44 -10.63 3.94
CA SER A 218 11.00 -10.85 3.87
C SER A 218 10.40 -10.51 2.50
N LEU A 219 11.11 -9.77 1.65
CA LEU A 219 10.71 -9.51 0.26
C LEU A 219 10.91 -10.74 -0.65
N GLY A 220 11.47 -11.84 -0.12
CA GLY A 220 11.81 -13.05 -0.89
C GLY A 220 12.99 -12.83 -1.83
N LEU A 221 13.17 -13.77 -2.75
CA LEU A 221 14.16 -13.76 -3.82
C LEU A 221 13.48 -13.50 -5.18
N ALA A 222 14.28 -13.27 -6.23
CA ALA A 222 13.72 -13.09 -7.57
C ALA A 222 12.98 -14.35 -8.04
N GLN A 223 13.56 -15.51 -7.78
CA GLN A 223 13.06 -16.83 -8.18
C GLN A 223 12.06 -17.42 -7.17
N GLN A 224 12.09 -16.97 -5.91
CA GLN A 224 11.29 -17.53 -4.83
C GLN A 224 10.56 -16.42 -4.08
N SER A 225 9.23 -16.40 -4.20
CA SER A 225 8.39 -15.47 -3.44
C SER A 225 8.55 -15.67 -1.93
N SER A 226 8.32 -14.59 -1.18
CA SER A 226 8.26 -14.67 0.28
C SER A 226 7.28 -15.73 0.76
N ILE A 227 7.70 -16.52 1.75
CA ILE A 227 6.85 -17.54 2.37
C ILE A 227 5.71 -16.84 3.13
N TYR A 228 6.02 -15.81 3.91
CA TYR A 228 5.05 -15.08 4.73
C TYR A 228 4.83 -13.69 4.14
N LYS A 229 3.83 -13.56 3.26
CA LYS A 229 3.57 -12.30 2.53
C LYS A 229 3.33 -11.12 3.47
N TRP A 230 2.68 -11.35 4.60
CA TRP A 230 2.37 -10.33 5.61
C TRP A 230 3.62 -9.63 6.16
N LYS A 231 4.77 -10.32 6.21
CA LYS A 231 6.05 -9.72 6.63
C LYS A 231 6.53 -8.61 5.70
N GLN A 232 5.97 -8.49 4.49
CA GLN A 232 6.28 -7.41 3.54
C GLN A 232 5.42 -6.16 3.74
N TYR A 233 4.32 -6.29 4.47
CA TYR A 233 3.29 -5.24 4.60
C TYR A 233 3.87 -4.04 5.36
N PHE A 234 4.67 -4.32 6.39
CA PHE A 234 5.42 -3.33 7.15
C PHE A 234 6.80 -3.92 7.50
N LEU A 235 7.88 -3.31 6.98
CA LEU A 235 9.24 -3.80 7.19
C LEU A 235 9.89 -3.07 8.36
N PRO A 236 10.89 -3.67 9.05
CA PRO A 236 11.77 -2.89 9.90
C PRO A 236 12.62 -1.94 9.04
N ASP A 237 13.12 -0.84 9.60
CA ASP A 237 13.98 0.09 8.85
C ASP A 237 15.42 -0.44 8.70
N ASP A 238 15.80 -1.46 9.47
CA ASP A 238 17.10 -2.14 9.42
C ASP A 238 16.95 -3.59 8.89
N GLN A 239 17.99 -4.42 9.09
CA GLN A 239 17.98 -5.85 8.71
C GLN A 239 17.51 -6.78 9.83
N SER A 240 16.85 -6.27 10.87
CA SER A 240 16.28 -7.12 11.91
C SER A 240 15.23 -8.05 11.31
N GLU A 241 15.17 -9.29 11.78
CA GLU A 241 14.12 -10.21 11.36
C GLU A 241 12.75 -9.72 11.84
N VAL A 242 11.71 -9.89 11.02
CA VAL A 242 10.32 -9.73 11.48
C VAL A 242 9.96 -10.96 12.33
N LEU A 243 10.14 -10.81 13.64
CA LEU A 243 9.86 -11.83 14.66
C LEU A 243 8.37 -11.85 15.06
N GLY A 244 7.94 -12.97 15.64
CA GLY A 244 6.59 -13.17 16.13
C GLY A 244 5.58 -13.62 15.07
N SER A 245 4.31 -13.65 15.45
CA SER A 245 3.18 -13.96 14.57
C SER A 245 2.66 -12.70 13.89
N CYS A 246 1.93 -12.87 12.78
CA CYS A 246 1.25 -11.77 12.12
C CYS A 246 0.39 -10.96 13.11
N PRO A 247 0.52 -9.62 13.19
CA PRO A 247 -0.30 -8.78 14.08
C PRO A 247 -1.78 -8.73 13.68
N PHE A 248 -2.10 -9.18 12.46
CA PHE A 248 -3.48 -9.39 12.06
C PHE A 248 -4.06 -10.62 12.78
N SER A 249 -5.16 -10.40 13.50
CA SER A 249 -6.00 -11.47 14.02
C SER A 249 -7.29 -11.52 13.22
N HIS A 250 -7.78 -12.73 12.93
CA HIS A 250 -9.05 -12.93 12.24
C HIS A 250 -10.27 -12.75 13.17
N GLN A 251 -10.04 -12.59 14.48
CA GLN A 251 -11.08 -12.41 15.50
C GLN A 251 -11.75 -11.04 15.47
#